data_AF-A0A7U4LG36-F1
#
_entry.id   AF-A0A7U4LG36-F1
#
_cell.length_a   1.000
_cell.length_b   1.000
_cell.length_c   1.000
_cell.angle_alpha   90.00
_cell.angle_beta   90.00
_cell.angle_gamma   90.00
#
_symmetry.space_group_name_H-M   'P 1'
#
loop_
_entity.id
_entity.type
_entity.pdbx_description
1 polymer ?
#
loop_
_entity_poly.entity_id
_entity_poly.type
_entity_poly.pdbx_seq_one_letter_code
_entity_poly.pdbx_strand_id
1 'polypeptide(L)'
;MSIWPRIVAGIAGTALIWAAADRFRQAALVKALRHDAAACVMASKTPGSVLDSCAPDIVLRVRQAWAAQQCEAAIKASDLYAIRAVCGEQVKRGQAALDAAQANLADAREQIARIRQDSDAALARAELRATDQADRKAHDDRTIDAAPRLDDGRVLCDAGCLRALGGEPAAAQP
;
A
#
# COMPACT_ATOMS: atom_id res chain seq x y z
N MET A 1 -76.19 -61.23 21.75
CA MET A 1 -74.82 -61.04 22.27
C MET A 1 -74.06 -60.13 21.31
N SER A 2 -73.74 -58.90 21.73
CA SER A 2 -73.12 -57.88 20.89
C SER A 2 -71.58 -58.01 20.92
N ILE A 3 -70.99 -58.34 19.77
CA ILE A 3 -69.53 -58.50 19.58
C ILE A 3 -68.84 -57.13 19.33
N TRP A 4 -69.63 -56.09 19.03
CA TRP A 4 -69.17 -54.75 18.67
C TRP A 4 -68.29 -54.00 19.70
N PRO A 5 -68.56 -54.01 21.02
CA PRO A 5 -67.75 -53.22 21.96
C PRO A 5 -66.31 -53.75 22.14
N ARG A 6 -66.05 -55.01 21.79
CA ARG A 6 -64.70 -55.60 21.86
C ARG A 6 -63.81 -55.22 20.68
N ILE A 7 -64.39 -55.05 19.49
CA ILE A 7 -63.65 -54.66 18.28
C ILE A 7 -63.22 -53.20 18.37
N VAL A 8 -64.09 -52.30 18.85
CA VAL A 8 -63.78 -50.87 18.98
C VAL A 8 -62.70 -50.61 20.06
N ALA A 9 -62.73 -51.33 21.17
CA ALA A 9 -61.71 -51.22 22.22
C ALA A 9 -60.32 -51.68 21.75
N GLY A 10 -60.25 -52.71 20.89
CA GLY A 10 -58.98 -53.17 20.30
C GLY A 10 -58.35 -52.13 19.37
N ILE A 11 -59.15 -51.46 18.54
CA ILE A 11 -58.67 -50.44 17.59
C ILE A 11 -58.12 -49.22 18.35
N ALA A 12 -58.84 -48.74 19.37
CA ALA A 12 -58.39 -47.61 20.19
C ALA A 12 -57.06 -47.88 20.92
N GLY A 13 -56.85 -49.11 21.42
CA GLY A 13 -55.59 -49.51 22.04
C GLY A 13 -54.41 -49.51 21.06
N THR A 14 -54.61 -50.01 19.83
CA THR A 14 -53.54 -50.04 18.82
C THR A 14 -53.13 -48.64 18.34
N ALA A 15 -54.06 -47.70 18.22
CA ALA A 15 -53.77 -46.32 17.84
C ALA A 15 -52.89 -45.58 18.88
N LEU A 16 -53.16 -45.81 20.18
CA LEU A 16 -52.37 -45.21 21.26
C LEU A 16 -50.94 -45.77 21.32
N ILE A 17 -50.77 -47.08 21.10
CA ILE A 17 -49.44 -47.71 21.03
C ILE A 17 -48.63 -47.15 19.85
N TRP A 18 -49.27 -46.96 18.69
CA TRP A 18 -48.62 -46.38 17.51
C TRP A 18 -48.22 -44.91 17.74
N ALA A 19 -49.10 -44.09 18.32
CA ALA A 19 -48.81 -42.70 18.65
C ALA A 19 -47.67 -42.56 19.68
N ALA A 20 -47.60 -43.47 20.67
CA ALA A 20 -46.48 -43.51 21.61
C ALA A 20 -45.15 -43.86 20.91
N ALA A 21 -45.14 -44.88 20.06
CA ALA A 21 -43.95 -45.28 19.29
C ALA A 21 -43.48 -44.16 18.34
N ASP A 22 -44.41 -43.47 17.68
CA ASP A 22 -44.10 -42.33 16.81
C ASP A 22 -43.48 -41.18 17.59
N ARG A 23 -44.02 -40.83 18.76
CA ARG A 23 -43.46 -39.79 19.64
C ARG A 23 -42.03 -40.11 20.09
N PHE A 24 -41.70 -41.37 20.39
CA PHE A 24 -40.33 -41.76 20.73
C PHE A 24 -39.38 -41.67 19.53
N ARG A 25 -39.83 -42.03 18.32
CA ARG A 25 -39.04 -41.86 17.09
C ARG A 25 -38.78 -40.38 16.81
N GLN A 26 -39.78 -39.52 16.91
CA GLN A 26 -39.62 -38.08 16.74
C GLN A 26 -38.66 -37.49 17.79
N ALA A 27 -38.77 -37.89 19.05
CA ALA A 27 -37.86 -37.45 20.10
C ALA A 27 -36.40 -37.88 19.83
N ALA A 28 -36.19 -39.11 19.32
CA ALA A 28 -34.87 -39.60 18.94
C ALA A 28 -34.28 -38.80 17.76
N LEU A 29 -35.08 -38.53 16.72
CA LEU A 29 -34.67 -37.73 15.57
C LEU A 29 -34.30 -36.29 15.99
N VAL A 30 -35.11 -35.65 16.82
CA VAL A 30 -34.81 -34.29 17.32
C VAL A 30 -33.53 -34.28 18.16
N LYS A 31 -33.30 -35.33 18.97
CA LYS A 31 -32.07 -35.44 19.75
C LYS A 31 -30.83 -35.60 18.85
N ALA A 32 -30.92 -36.42 17.80
CA ALA A 32 -29.86 -36.60 16.82
C ALA A 32 -29.56 -35.28 16.08
N LEU A 33 -30.59 -34.60 15.57
CA LEU A 33 -30.45 -33.30 14.90
C LEU A 33 -29.82 -32.23 15.82
N ARG A 34 -30.17 -32.20 17.11
CA ARG A 34 -29.55 -31.29 18.08
C ARG A 34 -28.07 -31.61 18.31
N HIS A 35 -27.72 -32.89 18.36
CA HIS A 35 -26.34 -33.32 18.53
C HIS A 35 -25.49 -32.93 17.33
N ASP A 36 -25.98 -33.16 16.11
CA ASP A 36 -25.28 -32.80 14.86
C ASP A 36 -25.13 -31.28 14.71
N ALA A 37 -26.17 -30.52 15.06
CA ALA A 37 -26.10 -29.07 15.10
C ALA A 37 -25.08 -28.56 16.13
N ALA A 38 -25.03 -29.15 17.33
CA ALA A 38 -24.04 -28.79 18.34
C ALA A 38 -22.60 -29.11 17.90
N ALA A 39 -22.39 -30.29 17.28
CA ALA A 39 -21.11 -30.68 16.72
C ALA A 39 -20.67 -29.71 15.60
N CYS A 40 -21.58 -29.35 14.70
CA CYS A 40 -21.33 -28.37 13.65
C CYS A 40 -20.94 -26.99 14.20
N VAL A 41 -21.64 -26.51 15.23
CA VAL A 41 -21.31 -25.23 15.89
C VAL A 41 -19.92 -25.27 16.52
N MET A 42 -19.55 -26.36 17.19
CA MET A 42 -18.21 -26.49 17.78
C MET A 42 -17.11 -26.56 16.71
N ALA A 43 -17.33 -27.32 15.64
CA ALA A 43 -16.40 -27.39 14.51
C ALA A 43 -16.22 -26.01 13.86
N SER A 44 -17.31 -25.28 13.56
CA SER A 44 -17.24 -23.95 12.92
C SER A 44 -16.39 -22.91 13.67
N LYS A 45 -16.19 -23.06 14.98
CA LYS A 45 -15.34 -22.17 15.79
C LYS A 45 -13.84 -22.46 15.66
N THR A 46 -13.48 -23.65 15.19
CA THR A 46 -12.08 -24.11 15.13
C THR A 46 -11.64 -24.22 13.67
N PRO A 47 -10.76 -23.31 13.20
CA PRO A 47 -10.25 -23.36 11.84
C PRO A 47 -9.61 -24.72 11.52
N GLY A 48 -9.96 -25.29 10.37
CA GLY A 48 -9.39 -26.57 9.91
C GLY A 48 -10.04 -27.83 10.49
N SER A 49 -11.05 -27.69 11.34
CA SER A 49 -11.84 -28.84 11.80
C SER A 49 -12.71 -29.42 10.66
N VAL A 50 -13.03 -30.71 10.79
CA VAL A 50 -13.90 -31.43 9.86
C VAL A 50 -15.35 -30.99 10.07
N LEU A 51 -16.05 -30.62 8.99
CA LEU A 51 -17.41 -30.06 9.01
C LEU A 51 -18.47 -31.03 8.42
N ASP A 52 -18.19 -32.34 8.42
CA ASP A 52 -19.03 -33.34 7.75
C ASP A 52 -20.46 -33.44 8.33
N SER A 53 -20.64 -33.03 9.59
CA SER A 53 -21.96 -32.98 10.26
C SER A 53 -22.76 -31.71 9.95
N CYS A 54 -22.18 -30.75 9.22
CA CYS A 54 -22.84 -29.50 8.86
C CYS A 54 -23.59 -29.61 7.52
N ALA A 55 -24.67 -28.85 7.38
CA ALA A 55 -25.31 -28.65 6.08
C ALA A 55 -24.33 -27.97 5.10
N PRO A 56 -24.35 -28.32 3.79
CA PRO A 56 -23.37 -27.82 2.81
C PRO A 56 -23.29 -26.29 2.70
N ASP A 57 -24.43 -25.60 2.85
CA ASP A 57 -24.51 -24.13 2.83
C ASP A 57 -23.82 -23.51 4.06
N ILE A 58 -23.95 -24.14 5.23
CA ILE A 58 -23.24 -23.75 6.46
C ILE A 58 -21.74 -23.96 6.29
N VAL A 59 -21.31 -25.10 5.71
CA VAL A 59 -19.89 -25.37 5.43
C VAL A 59 -19.29 -24.26 4.58
N LEU A 60 -19.98 -23.84 3.52
CA LEU A 60 -19.51 -22.76 2.65
C LEU A 60 -19.36 -21.44 3.41
N ARG A 61 -20.36 -21.06 4.22
CA ARG A 61 -20.33 -19.82 5.02
C ARG A 61 -19.20 -19.83 6.06
N VAL A 62 -18.98 -20.95 6.74
CA VAL A 62 -17.91 -21.11 7.73
C VAL A 62 -16.54 -20.99 7.07
N ARG A 63 -16.33 -21.65 5.92
CA ARG A 63 -15.08 -21.54 5.15
C ARG A 63 -14.83 -20.11 4.68
N GLN A 64 -15.86 -19.40 4.21
CA GLN A 64 -15.75 -17.99 3.85
C GLN A 64 -15.39 -17.11 5.06
N ALA A 65 -16.00 -17.36 6.22
CA ALA A 65 -15.67 -16.64 7.45
C ALA A 65 -14.21 -16.89 7.88
N TRP A 66 -13.72 -18.12 7.80
CA TRP A 66 -12.32 -18.44 8.10
C TRP A 66 -11.35 -17.78 7.12
N ALA A 67 -11.67 -17.76 5.81
CA ALA A 67 -10.85 -17.07 4.81
C ALA A 67 -10.81 -15.56 5.06
N ALA A 68 -11.94 -14.95 5.45
CA ALA A 68 -12.00 -13.55 5.82
C ALA A 68 -11.13 -13.24 7.05
N GLN A 69 -11.23 -14.04 8.12
CA GLN A 69 -10.41 -13.88 9.33
C GLN A 69 -8.90 -14.04 9.03
N GLN A 70 -8.53 -15.02 8.20
CA GLN A 70 -7.14 -15.22 7.79
C GLN A 70 -6.63 -14.05 6.95
N CYS A 71 -7.45 -13.52 6.03
CA CYS A 71 -7.10 -12.33 5.27
C CYS A 71 -6.90 -11.10 6.18
N GLU A 72 -7.80 -10.88 7.16
CA GLU A 72 -7.63 -9.82 8.15
C GLU A 72 -6.34 -9.97 8.97
N ALA A 73 -6.02 -11.20 9.39
CA ALA A 73 -4.78 -11.49 10.10
C ALA A 73 -3.55 -11.20 9.22
N ALA A 74 -3.58 -11.59 7.93
CA ALA A 74 -2.52 -11.33 6.97
C ALA A 74 -2.31 -9.81 6.74
N ILE A 75 -3.40 -9.04 6.62
CA ILE A 75 -3.35 -7.58 6.51
C ILE A 75 -2.74 -6.97 7.77
N LYS A 76 -3.20 -7.36 8.96
CA LYS A 76 -2.65 -6.86 10.24
C LYS A 76 -1.17 -7.18 10.41
N ALA A 77 -0.74 -8.35 9.96
CA ALA A 77 0.67 -8.75 9.99
C ALA A 77 1.52 -8.11 8.86
N SER A 78 0.89 -7.44 7.89
CA SER A 78 1.54 -6.96 6.66
C SER A 78 2.26 -8.08 5.89
N ASP A 79 1.75 -9.31 5.95
CA ASP A 79 2.32 -10.46 5.24
C ASP A 79 1.80 -10.48 3.79
N LEU A 80 2.59 -9.95 2.87
CA LEU A 80 2.26 -9.87 1.44
C LEU A 80 2.01 -11.24 0.81
N TYR A 81 2.70 -12.29 1.28
CA TYR A 81 2.51 -13.63 0.74
C TYR A 81 1.14 -14.18 1.16
N ALA A 82 0.80 -14.06 2.45
CA ALA A 82 -0.49 -14.49 2.96
C ALA A 82 -1.65 -13.68 2.36
N ILE A 83 -1.49 -12.37 2.17
CA ILE A 83 -2.48 -11.52 1.47
C ILE A 83 -2.73 -12.05 0.05
N ARG A 84 -1.67 -12.42 -0.70
CA ARG A 84 -1.80 -12.97 -2.05
C ARG A 84 -2.44 -14.35 -2.07
N ALA A 85 -2.18 -15.18 -1.07
CA ALA A 85 -2.69 -16.54 -1.00
C ALA A 85 -4.17 -16.59 -0.61
N VAL A 86 -4.59 -15.82 0.41
CA VAL A 86 -5.89 -16.02 1.07
C VAL A 86 -6.91 -14.93 0.73
N CYS A 87 -6.48 -13.68 0.51
CA CYS A 87 -7.42 -12.58 0.32
C CYS A 87 -8.13 -12.61 -1.04
N GLY A 88 -9.32 -11.99 -1.06
CA GLY A 88 -10.07 -11.76 -2.29
C GLY A 88 -9.39 -10.75 -3.23
N GLU A 89 -9.85 -10.75 -4.48
CA GLU A 89 -9.30 -9.95 -5.57
C GLU A 89 -9.34 -8.43 -5.31
N GLN A 90 -10.38 -7.91 -4.65
CA GLN A 90 -10.48 -6.49 -4.31
C GLN A 90 -9.36 -6.04 -3.37
N VAL A 91 -9.03 -6.86 -2.36
CA VAL A 91 -7.92 -6.58 -1.42
C VAL A 91 -6.59 -6.61 -2.16
N LYS A 92 -6.38 -7.57 -3.05
CA LYS A 92 -5.16 -7.67 -3.86
C LYS A 92 -4.96 -6.44 -4.74
N ARG A 93 -6.02 -5.94 -5.40
CA ARG A 93 -5.97 -4.70 -6.18
C ARG A 93 -5.67 -3.49 -5.31
N GLY A 94 -6.30 -3.40 -4.14
CA GLY A 94 -6.02 -2.35 -3.17
C GLY A 94 -4.55 -2.34 -2.74
N GLN A 95 -3.99 -3.51 -2.42
CA GLN A 95 -2.57 -3.65 -2.07
C GLN A 95 -1.66 -3.25 -3.24
N ALA A 96 -1.93 -3.73 -4.45
CA ALA A 96 -1.14 -3.37 -5.62
C ALA A 96 -1.17 -1.86 -5.92
N ALA A 97 -2.33 -1.21 -5.73
CA ALA A 97 -2.44 0.24 -5.87
C ALA A 97 -1.67 1.00 -4.79
N LEU A 98 -1.66 0.50 -3.55
CA LEU A 98 -0.87 1.06 -2.45
C LEU A 98 0.63 0.92 -2.73
N ASP A 99 1.09 -0.25 -3.17
CA ASP A 99 2.49 -0.50 -3.54
C ASP A 99 2.93 0.44 -4.67
N ALA A 100 2.09 0.61 -5.71
CA ALA A 100 2.35 1.53 -6.80
C ALA A 100 2.40 2.99 -6.34
N ALA A 101 1.50 3.41 -5.45
CA ALA A 101 1.51 4.76 -4.88
C ALA A 101 2.78 5.02 -4.04
N GLN A 102 3.25 4.03 -3.28
CA GLN A 102 4.50 4.13 -2.52
C GLN A 102 5.73 4.23 -3.42
N ALA A 103 5.77 3.45 -4.51
CA ALA A 103 6.83 3.55 -5.51
C ALA A 103 6.85 4.94 -6.16
N ASN A 104 5.69 5.43 -6.62
CA ASN A 104 5.57 6.78 -7.19
C ASN A 104 6.03 7.88 -6.22
N LEU A 105 5.74 7.73 -4.92
CA LEU A 105 6.17 8.67 -3.89
C LEU A 105 7.69 8.61 -3.66
N ALA A 106 8.30 7.43 -3.70
CA ALA A 106 9.76 7.27 -3.62
C ALA A 106 10.44 7.93 -4.82
N ASP A 107 9.95 7.68 -6.03
CA ASP A 107 10.48 8.26 -7.27
C ASP A 107 10.36 9.79 -7.26
N ALA A 108 9.21 10.34 -6.85
CA ALA A 108 9.00 11.77 -6.74
C ALA A 108 9.96 12.42 -5.74
N ARG A 109 10.23 11.77 -4.59
CA ARG A 109 11.22 12.25 -3.61
C ARG A 109 12.62 12.29 -4.19
N GLU A 110 13.01 11.24 -4.92
CA GLU A 110 14.31 11.19 -5.58
C GLU A 110 14.44 12.28 -6.65
N GLN A 111 13.40 12.51 -7.45
CA GLN A 111 13.36 13.61 -8.44
C GLN A 111 13.51 14.98 -7.77
N ILE A 112 12.80 15.23 -6.67
CA ILE A 112 12.93 16.50 -5.91
C ILE A 112 14.37 16.67 -5.39
N ALA A 113 14.98 15.60 -4.87
CA ALA A 113 16.37 15.65 -4.39
C ALA A 113 17.35 16.00 -5.52
N ARG A 114 17.20 15.37 -6.69
CA ARG A 114 17.99 15.69 -7.89
C ARG A 114 17.82 17.15 -8.32
N ILE A 115 16.59 17.62 -8.44
CA ILE A 115 16.29 19.00 -8.85
C ILE A 115 16.93 20.00 -7.89
N ARG A 116 16.87 19.75 -6.57
CA ARG A 116 17.53 20.61 -5.58
C ARG A 116 19.04 20.66 -5.78
N GLN A 117 19.68 19.49 -5.89
CA GLN A 117 21.12 19.41 -6.10
C GLN A 117 21.56 20.12 -7.39
N ASP A 118 20.82 19.93 -8.48
CA ASP A 118 21.10 20.58 -9.77
C ASP A 118 20.91 22.09 -9.69
N SER A 119 19.89 22.54 -8.95
CA SER A 119 19.61 23.96 -8.72
C SER A 119 20.71 24.62 -7.90
N ASP A 120 21.16 23.99 -6.81
CA ASP A 120 22.24 24.50 -5.96
C ASP A 120 23.55 24.60 -6.75
N ALA A 121 23.86 23.57 -7.56
CA ALA A 121 25.03 23.60 -8.42
C ALA A 121 24.93 24.67 -9.52
N ALA A 122 23.74 24.91 -10.07
CA ALA A 122 23.51 25.97 -11.04
C ALA A 122 23.65 27.36 -10.43
N LEU A 123 23.15 27.56 -9.21
CA LEU A 123 23.30 28.79 -8.44
C LEU A 123 24.78 29.06 -8.12
N ALA A 124 25.52 28.07 -7.62
CA ALA A 124 26.95 28.22 -7.36
C ALA A 124 27.74 28.61 -8.63
N ARG A 125 27.42 28.02 -9.79
CA ARG A 125 28.02 28.42 -11.07
C ARG A 125 27.60 29.82 -11.51
N ALA A 126 26.40 30.27 -11.19
CA ALA A 126 25.93 31.61 -11.49
C ALA A 126 26.64 32.65 -10.61
N GLU A 127 26.77 32.39 -9.32
CA GLU A 127 27.50 33.23 -8.36
C GLU A 127 28.97 33.37 -8.76
N LEU A 128 29.66 32.27 -9.07
CA LEU A 128 31.05 32.30 -9.55
C LEU A 128 31.19 33.17 -10.81
N ARG A 129 30.30 33.02 -11.79
CA ARG A 129 30.33 33.86 -13.01
C ARG A 129 30.06 35.33 -12.70
N ALA A 130 29.19 35.64 -11.75
CA ALA A 130 28.91 37.01 -11.34
C ALA A 130 30.13 37.64 -10.63
N THR A 131 30.80 36.90 -9.74
CA THR A 131 32.04 37.33 -9.09
C THR A 131 33.14 37.56 -10.13
N ASP A 132 33.36 36.62 -11.05
CA ASP A 132 34.35 36.78 -12.11
C ASP A 132 34.09 38.01 -12.99
N GLN A 133 32.82 38.32 -13.28
CA GLN A 133 32.45 39.51 -14.04
C GLN A 133 32.68 40.79 -13.24
N ALA A 134 32.37 40.79 -11.94
CA ALA A 134 32.63 41.91 -11.05
C ALA A 134 34.14 42.18 -10.91
N ASP A 135 34.94 41.13 -10.76
CA ASP A 135 36.40 41.22 -10.65
C ASP A 135 37.05 41.73 -11.94
N ARG A 136 36.59 41.23 -13.11
CA ARG A 136 37.01 41.75 -14.42
C ARG A 136 36.66 43.22 -14.54
N LYS A 137 35.42 43.60 -14.26
CA LYS A 137 35.00 45.00 -14.31
C LYS A 137 35.84 45.89 -13.39
N ALA A 138 36.09 45.45 -12.15
CA ALA A 138 36.92 46.20 -11.22
C ALA A 138 38.38 46.30 -11.67
N HIS A 139 38.91 45.26 -12.32
CA HIS A 139 40.24 45.30 -12.94
C HIS A 139 40.29 46.28 -14.12
N ASP A 140 39.27 46.26 -14.98
CA ASP A 140 39.16 47.15 -16.13
C ASP A 140 39.04 48.61 -15.68
N ASP A 141 38.16 48.89 -14.71
CA ASP A 141 37.98 50.22 -14.13
C ASP A 141 39.31 50.76 -13.55
N ARG A 142 40.06 49.94 -12.79
CA ARG A 142 41.40 50.30 -12.29
C ARG A 142 42.43 50.55 -13.40
N THR A 143 42.37 49.75 -14.47
CA THR A 143 43.29 49.88 -15.61
C THR A 143 43.02 51.17 -16.37
N ILE A 144 41.75 51.52 -16.57
CA ILE A 144 41.31 52.77 -17.20
C ILE A 144 41.71 53.97 -16.34
N ASP A 145 41.53 53.89 -15.02
CA ASP A 145 41.87 54.98 -14.10
C ASP A 145 43.37 55.24 -14.01
N ALA A 146 44.20 54.20 -14.12
CA ALA A 146 45.66 54.31 -14.11
C ALA A 146 46.26 54.78 -15.44
N ALA A 147 45.50 54.71 -16.54
CA ALA A 147 46.01 55.07 -17.87
C ALA A 147 46.19 56.59 -18.03
N PRO A 148 47.25 57.04 -18.73
CA PRO A 148 47.50 58.45 -18.96
C PRO A 148 46.37 59.11 -19.77
N ARG A 149 46.06 60.37 -19.48
CA ARG A 149 44.99 61.13 -20.15
C ARG A 149 45.58 62.24 -21.01
N LEU A 150 44.96 62.48 -22.16
CA LEU A 150 45.26 63.62 -23.05
C LEU A 150 44.63 64.90 -22.51
N ASP A 151 45.04 66.05 -23.05
CA ASP A 151 44.56 67.39 -22.64
C ASP A 151 43.03 67.58 -22.82
N ASP A 152 42.40 66.76 -23.66
CA ASP A 152 40.95 66.73 -23.89
C ASP A 152 40.19 65.75 -22.98
N GLY A 153 40.89 65.09 -22.04
CA GLY A 153 40.33 64.15 -21.08
C GLY A 153 40.16 62.72 -21.57
N ARG A 154 40.52 62.42 -22.83
CA ARG A 154 40.48 61.04 -23.36
C ARG A 154 41.59 60.18 -22.76
N VAL A 155 41.30 58.91 -22.52
CA VAL A 155 42.27 57.91 -22.01
C VAL A 155 43.17 57.44 -23.16
N LEU A 156 44.49 57.57 -22.99
CA LEU A 156 45.49 57.06 -23.92
C LEU A 156 45.87 55.63 -23.50
N CYS A 157 45.21 54.64 -24.09
CA CYS A 157 45.44 53.23 -23.79
C CYS A 157 46.47 52.65 -24.77
N ASP A 158 47.69 52.37 -24.31
CA ASP A 158 48.73 51.75 -25.12
C ASP A 158 48.48 50.24 -25.33
N ALA A 159 49.37 49.56 -26.06
CA ALA A 159 49.24 48.13 -26.32
C ALA A 159 49.31 47.25 -25.04
N GLY A 160 49.86 47.76 -23.94
CA GLY A 160 49.83 47.09 -22.64
C GLY A 160 48.46 47.23 -21.98
N CYS A 161 47.93 48.45 -21.94
CA CYS A 161 46.58 48.77 -21.45
C CYS A 161 45.49 47.98 -22.19
N LEU A 162 45.56 47.92 -23.52
CA LEU A 162 44.59 47.16 -24.33
C LEU A 162 44.66 45.64 -24.06
N ARG A 163 45.85 45.09 -23.80
CA ARG A 163 46.02 43.67 -23.43
C ARG A 163 45.47 43.38 -22.04
N ALA A 164 45.72 44.27 -21.08
CA ALA A 164 45.17 44.15 -19.72
C ALA A 164 43.63 44.17 -19.74
N LEU A 165 43.01 45.09 -20.48
CA LEU A 165 41.55 45.14 -20.69
C LEU A 165 41.00 43.93 -21.47
N GLY A 166 41.83 43.30 -22.30
CA GLY A 166 41.49 42.06 -23.01
C GLY A 166 41.51 40.81 -22.12
N GLY A 167 41.94 40.94 -20.85
CA GLY A 167 42.10 39.82 -19.93
C GLY A 167 43.32 38.93 -20.24
N GLU A 168 44.26 39.40 -21.06
CA GLU A 168 45.52 38.71 -21.26
C GLU A 168 46.42 38.96 -20.03
N PRO A 169 46.79 37.92 -19.27
CA PRO A 169 47.70 38.11 -18.15
C PRO A 169 49.00 38.67 -18.68
N ALA A 170 49.53 39.71 -18.02
CA ALA A 170 50.81 40.30 -18.37
C ALA A 170 51.85 39.17 -18.44
N ALA A 171 52.31 38.82 -19.64
CA ALA A 171 53.33 37.81 -19.83
C ALA A 171 54.50 38.17 -18.93
N ALA A 172 54.83 37.30 -17.97
CA ALA A 172 55.92 37.52 -17.05
C ALA A 172 57.18 37.80 -17.87
N GLN A 173 57.61 39.07 -17.88
CA GLN A 173 58.82 39.46 -18.56
C GLN A 173 59.99 38.91 -17.72
N PRO A 174 60.87 38.08 -18.30
CA PRO A 174 62.02 37.53 -17.61
C PRO A 174 63.00 38.61 -17.15
#